data_AF-A0A7V8WNP1-F1
#
_entry.id   AF-A0A7V8WNP1-F1
#
_cell.length_a   1.000
_cell.length_b   1.000
_cell.length_c   1.000
_cell.angle_alpha   90.00
_cell.angle_beta   90.00
_cell.angle_gamma   90.00
#
_symmetry.space_group_name_H-M   'P 1'
#
loop_
_entity.id
_entity.type
_entity.pdbx_description
1 polymer ?
#
loop_
_entity_poly.entity_id
_entity_poly.type
_entity_poly.pdbx_seq_one_letter_code
_entity_poly.pdbx_strand_id
1 'polypeptide(L)'
;MSHEEQRSESSGSSMMDEVRIRVPKPNLPDEIKFKAPLPILIPLAALAAIAAIAFSFSRVLLAVPREAAILIAIVMAANILGGFAFAALHPKLSRSQRIELAMVIGYPLLIGIVIAQLGFGAPAEEASAEAGGGTAVGGDAVLVADNLVFDTDSIELAAGKPQTIGLDNQDGSPHNLAIYKNEQAGASQEGALFDGEDVPAGSTTEYEVDPLDAGKLYFQCDIHPSMKGDVVVAGGGSGRSGRDKGGG
;
A
#
# COMPACT_ATOMS: atom_id res chain seq x y z
N MET A 1 -20.42 -10.04 92.52
CA MET A 1 -21.36 -11.17 92.53
C MET A 1 -21.19 -11.93 91.22
N SER A 2 -20.51 -13.07 91.27
CA SER A 2 -20.51 -14.08 90.22
C SER A 2 -21.22 -15.29 90.80
N HIS A 3 -22.31 -15.73 90.19
CA HIS A 3 -22.99 -16.95 90.63
C HIS A 3 -22.21 -18.18 90.17
N GLU A 4 -22.13 -19.14 91.09
CA GLU A 4 -21.53 -20.45 90.91
C GLU A 4 -22.66 -21.45 90.61
N GLU A 5 -22.49 -22.32 89.62
CA GLU A 5 -23.32 -23.53 89.50
C GLU A 5 -22.47 -24.72 89.07
N GLN A 6 -22.75 -25.88 89.67
CA GLN A 6 -21.84 -27.02 89.75
C GLN A 6 -22.36 -28.26 89.01
N ARG A 7 -21.46 -28.85 88.19
CA ARG A 7 -21.05 -30.27 88.22
C ARG A 7 -21.96 -31.38 87.63
N SER A 8 -21.26 -32.36 87.02
CA SER A 8 -21.63 -33.76 86.78
C SER A 8 -22.51 -34.07 85.56
N GLU A 9 -22.41 -35.22 84.86
CA GLU A 9 -21.35 -36.25 84.71
C GLU A 9 -21.73 -37.16 83.51
N SER A 10 -20.99 -38.25 83.30
CA SER A 10 -21.35 -39.46 82.52
C SER A 10 -20.76 -39.65 81.12
N SER A 11 -19.75 -40.52 81.13
CA SER A 11 -19.29 -41.42 80.06
C SER A 11 -20.43 -42.11 79.26
N GLY A 12 -20.13 -42.50 78.02
CA GLY A 12 -20.99 -43.33 77.17
C GLY A 12 -20.31 -43.68 75.84
N SER A 13 -19.63 -44.83 75.77
CA SER A 13 -18.89 -45.28 74.58
C SER A 13 -19.56 -46.46 73.88
N SER A 14 -19.53 -46.42 72.54
CA SER A 14 -19.67 -47.56 71.60
C SER A 14 -20.99 -48.34 71.53
N MET A 15 -21.62 -48.35 70.35
CA MET A 15 -21.75 -49.55 69.48
C MET A 15 -22.51 -49.28 68.17
N MET A 16 -22.39 -50.20 67.20
CA MET A 16 -23.21 -50.39 65.98
C MET A 16 -22.95 -49.50 64.75
N ASP A 17 -21.85 -49.82 64.07
CA ASP A 17 -21.81 -50.37 62.70
C ASP A 17 -22.94 -50.02 61.70
N GLU A 18 -22.61 -49.26 60.64
CA GLU A 18 -23.38 -49.21 59.39
C GLU A 18 -22.42 -49.24 58.18
N VAL A 19 -22.28 -50.39 57.53
CA VAL A 19 -21.47 -50.56 56.31
C VAL A 19 -22.18 -49.93 55.11
N ARG A 20 -22.04 -48.60 54.95
CA ARG A 20 -22.44 -47.91 53.72
C ARG A 20 -21.33 -48.01 52.68
N ILE A 21 -21.53 -48.87 51.68
CA ILE A 21 -20.65 -48.96 50.50
C ILE A 21 -20.67 -47.61 49.75
N ARG A 22 -19.65 -46.79 50.00
CA ARG A 22 -19.48 -45.49 49.34
C ARG A 22 -18.85 -45.73 47.96
N VAL A 23 -19.69 -45.87 46.93
CA VAL A 23 -19.22 -45.85 45.54
C VAL A 23 -18.45 -44.55 45.30
N PRO A 24 -17.15 -44.59 44.94
CA PRO A 24 -16.42 -43.37 44.62
C PRO A 24 -16.99 -42.80 43.33
N LYS A 25 -17.43 -41.53 43.38
CA LYS A 25 -17.76 -40.80 42.15
C LYS A 25 -16.49 -40.74 41.28
N PRO A 26 -16.56 -41.03 39.97
CA PRO A 26 -15.43 -40.80 39.10
C PRO A 26 -15.08 -39.31 39.12
N ASN A 27 -13.84 -38.99 39.47
CA ASN A 27 -13.31 -37.65 39.28
C ASN A 27 -13.19 -37.42 37.77
N LEU A 28 -14.17 -36.74 37.19
CA LEU A 28 -14.02 -36.15 35.87
C LEU A 28 -12.86 -35.15 35.99
N PRO A 29 -11.77 -35.28 35.21
CA PRO A 29 -10.64 -34.36 35.29
C PRO A 29 -11.13 -32.95 34.97
N ASP A 30 -10.68 -31.99 35.78
CA ASP A 30 -11.10 -30.60 35.66
C ASP A 30 -10.95 -30.07 34.24
N GLU A 31 -11.98 -29.31 33.83
CA GLU A 31 -12.03 -28.51 32.61
C GLU A 31 -10.68 -27.79 32.40
N ILE A 32 -9.91 -28.21 31.38
CA ILE A 32 -8.56 -27.67 31.11
C ILE A 32 -8.70 -26.23 30.63
N LYS A 33 -8.80 -25.31 31.58
CA LYS A 33 -8.72 -23.87 31.38
C LYS A 33 -7.29 -23.55 31.02
N PHE A 34 -7.01 -23.62 29.72
CA PHE A 34 -5.72 -23.38 29.10
C PHE A 34 -5.32 -21.92 29.33
N LYS A 35 -4.75 -21.64 30.50
CA LYS A 35 -4.17 -20.34 30.86
C LYS A 35 -2.90 -20.15 30.04
N ALA A 36 -3.08 -19.77 28.77
CA ALA A 36 -1.97 -19.33 27.93
C ALA A 36 -1.14 -18.32 28.73
N PRO A 37 0.17 -18.57 28.92
CA PRO A 37 0.96 -17.77 29.84
C PRO A 37 0.97 -16.32 29.34
N LEU A 38 0.41 -15.43 30.16
CA LEU A 38 0.26 -14.00 29.88
C LEU A 38 1.51 -13.34 29.23
N PRO A 39 2.76 -13.61 29.65
CA PRO A 39 3.95 -13.04 28.99
C PRO A 39 4.20 -13.52 27.55
N ILE A 40 3.62 -14.64 27.10
CA ILE A 40 3.69 -15.11 25.70
C ILE A 40 2.48 -14.61 24.89
N LEU A 41 1.31 -14.50 25.53
CA LEU A 41 0.10 -14.03 24.86
C LEU A 41 0.18 -12.54 24.48
N ILE A 42 0.83 -11.70 25.30
CA ILE A 42 1.04 -10.27 25.01
C ILE A 42 1.85 -10.03 23.71
N PRO A 43 3.06 -10.59 23.51
CA PRO A 43 3.80 -10.39 22.26
C PRO A 43 3.11 -11.02 21.05
N LEU A 44 2.41 -12.15 21.19
CA LEU A 44 1.60 -12.73 20.12
C LEU A 44 0.44 -11.81 19.69
N ALA A 45 -0.27 -11.23 20.67
CA ALA A 45 -1.34 -10.27 20.41
C ALA A 45 -0.79 -8.97 19.79
N ALA A 46 0.39 -8.51 20.23
CA ALA A 46 1.06 -7.35 19.65
C ALA A 46 1.46 -7.59 18.18
N LEU A 47 2.05 -8.75 17.87
CA LEU A 47 2.40 -9.14 16.49
C LEU A 47 1.15 -9.25 15.61
N ALA A 48 0.07 -9.85 16.11
CA ALA A 48 -1.20 -9.92 15.40
C ALA A 48 -1.80 -8.52 15.13
N ALA A 49 -1.73 -7.61 16.10
CA ALA A 49 -2.17 -6.23 15.93
C ALA A 49 -1.30 -5.47 14.91
N ILE A 50 0.04 -5.61 14.97
CA ILE A 50 0.96 -5.00 14.00
C ILE A 50 0.68 -5.54 12.59
N ALA A 51 0.49 -6.85 12.42
CA ALA A 51 0.15 -7.45 11.14
C ALA A 51 -1.20 -6.95 10.59
N ALA A 52 -2.22 -6.83 11.44
CA ALA A 52 -3.51 -6.27 11.06
C ALA A 52 -3.42 -4.80 10.65
N ILE A 53 -2.63 -3.99 11.37
CA ILE A 53 -2.38 -2.58 11.04
C ILE A 53 -1.63 -2.48 9.70
N ALA A 54 -0.54 -3.23 9.53
CA ALA A 54 0.27 -3.21 8.30
C ALA A 54 -0.54 -3.67 7.07
N PHE A 55 -1.33 -4.73 7.19
CA PHE A 55 -2.24 -5.19 6.12
C PHE A 55 -3.31 -4.14 5.78
N SER A 56 -3.90 -3.50 6.80
CA SER A 56 -4.89 -2.44 6.60
C SER A 56 -4.27 -1.21 5.93
N PHE A 57 -3.06 -0.82 6.35
CA PHE A 57 -2.33 0.31 5.77
C PHE A 57 -1.92 0.02 4.31
N SER A 58 -1.46 -1.20 4.01
CA SER A 58 -1.19 -1.66 2.64
C SER A 58 -2.42 -1.56 1.75
N ARG A 59 -3.62 -1.91 2.25
CA ARG A 59 -4.88 -1.74 1.52
C ARG A 59 -5.24 -0.28 1.25
N VAL A 60 -4.96 0.63 2.19
CA VAL A 60 -5.18 2.07 2.00
C VAL A 60 -4.21 2.61 0.95
N LEU A 61 -2.92 2.27 1.03
CA LEU A 61 -1.92 2.70 0.04
C LEU A 61 -2.20 2.17 -1.37
N LEU A 62 -2.79 0.99 -1.51
CA LEU A 62 -3.17 0.43 -2.83
C LEU A 62 -4.44 1.05 -3.44
N ALA A 63 -5.22 1.78 -2.65
CA ALA A 63 -6.49 2.39 -3.06
C ALA A 63 -6.39 3.92 -3.26
N VAL A 64 -5.24 4.52 -2.93
CA VAL A 64 -5.00 5.96 -2.96
C VAL A 64 -3.93 6.26 -4.03
N PRO A 65 -4.18 7.17 -4.98
CA PRO A 65 -3.19 7.54 -6.00
C PRO A 65 -2.00 8.30 -5.37
N ARG A 66 -0.82 8.25 -6.01
CA ARG A 66 0.47 8.64 -5.37
C ARG A 66 0.47 10.09 -4.88
N GLU A 67 -0.18 10.98 -5.61
CA GLU A 67 -0.32 12.41 -5.34
C GLU A 67 -1.12 12.65 -4.05
N ALA A 68 -2.22 11.92 -3.88
CA ALA A 68 -3.05 11.99 -2.68
C ALA A 68 -2.37 11.32 -1.47
N ALA A 69 -1.56 10.28 -1.68
CA ALA A 69 -0.85 9.58 -0.62
C ALA A 69 0.14 10.49 0.12
N ILE A 70 0.85 11.37 -0.60
CA ILE A 70 1.79 12.34 -0.02
C ILE A 70 1.06 13.34 0.87
N LEU A 71 -0.04 13.94 0.40
CA LEU A 71 -0.83 14.89 1.19
C LEU A 71 -1.43 14.22 2.44
N ILE A 72 -1.99 13.01 2.30
CA ILE A 72 -2.52 12.25 3.43
C ILE A 72 -1.42 11.92 4.45
N ALA A 73 -0.21 11.56 4.00
CA ALA A 73 0.92 11.30 4.87
C ALA A 73 1.37 12.54 5.64
N ILE A 74 1.47 13.70 4.99
CA ILE A 74 1.83 14.98 5.62
C ILE A 74 0.77 15.39 6.66
N VAL A 75 -0.51 15.33 6.31
CA VAL A 75 -1.62 15.67 7.21
C VAL A 75 -1.67 14.71 8.41
N MET A 76 -1.46 13.41 8.19
CA MET A 76 -1.41 12.41 9.25
C MET A 76 -0.20 12.63 10.17
N ALA A 77 0.97 12.91 9.62
CA ALA A 77 2.17 13.21 10.40
C ALA A 77 2.00 14.47 11.25
N ALA A 78 1.41 15.53 10.69
CA ALA A 78 1.09 16.77 11.42
C ALA A 78 0.05 16.55 12.52
N ASN A 79 -0.99 15.74 12.27
CA ASN A 79 -2.00 15.37 13.25
C ASN A 79 -1.40 14.57 14.42
N ILE A 80 -0.61 13.52 14.12
CA ILE A 80 0.08 12.70 15.12
C ILE A 80 1.05 13.56 15.94
N LEU A 81 1.90 14.34 15.28
CA LEU A 81 2.90 15.18 15.95
C LEU A 81 2.26 16.27 16.80
N GLY A 82 1.25 16.96 16.28
CA GLY A 82 0.47 17.97 17.02
C GLY A 82 -0.26 17.37 18.23
N GLY A 83 -0.83 16.18 18.07
CA GLY A 83 -1.49 15.45 19.16
C GLY A 83 -0.52 15.03 20.26
N PHE A 84 0.65 14.50 19.91
CA PHE A 84 1.70 14.18 20.90
C PHE A 84 2.33 15.42 21.53
N ALA A 85 2.54 16.51 20.77
CA ALA A 85 3.01 17.78 21.31
C ALA A 85 2.01 18.36 22.33
N PHE A 86 0.72 18.34 22.01
CA PHE A 86 -0.34 18.74 22.94
C PHE A 86 -0.35 17.85 24.20
N ALA A 87 -0.23 16.53 24.05
CA ALA A 87 -0.12 15.62 25.20
C ALA A 87 1.10 15.92 26.09
N ALA A 88 2.23 16.27 25.51
CA ALA A 88 3.46 16.62 26.23
C ALA A 88 3.35 17.98 26.95
N LEU A 89 2.72 18.98 26.31
CA LEU A 89 2.50 20.31 26.89
C LEU A 89 1.43 20.33 27.99
N HIS A 90 0.52 19.35 28.01
CA HIS A 90 -0.55 19.24 29.00
C HIS A 90 -0.39 17.99 29.90
N PRO A 91 0.57 17.97 30.86
CA PRO A 91 0.82 16.81 31.73
C PRO A 91 -0.31 16.49 32.73
N LYS A 92 -1.43 17.23 32.71
CA LYS A 92 -2.61 17.05 33.57
C LYS A 92 -3.89 16.69 32.80
N LEU A 93 -3.78 16.10 31.61
CA LEU A 93 -4.94 15.69 30.81
C LEU A 93 -5.86 14.74 31.60
N SER A 94 -7.15 15.07 31.63
CA SER A 94 -8.18 14.23 32.25
C SER A 94 -8.32 12.89 31.51
N ARG A 95 -9.02 11.93 32.12
CA ARG A 95 -9.26 10.63 31.48
C ARG A 95 -10.14 10.75 30.22
N SER A 96 -11.06 11.72 30.16
CA SER A 96 -11.85 12.00 28.96
C SER A 96 -11.02 12.70 27.88
N GLN A 97 -10.24 13.71 28.22
CA GLN A 97 -9.40 14.44 27.27
C GLN A 97 -8.36 13.53 26.58
N ARG A 98 -7.83 12.52 27.30
CA ARG A 98 -6.94 11.50 26.69
C ARG A 98 -7.66 10.59 25.70
N ILE A 99 -8.94 10.28 25.94
CA ILE A 99 -9.76 9.47 25.02
C ILE A 99 -10.13 10.30 23.78
N GLU A 100 -10.53 11.55 23.98
CA GLU A 100 -10.84 12.50 22.92
C GLU A 100 -9.63 12.75 22.00
N LEU A 101 -8.45 12.99 22.58
CA LEU A 101 -7.21 13.13 21.84
C LEU A 101 -6.84 11.86 21.04
N ALA A 102 -7.01 10.68 21.65
CA ALA A 102 -6.79 9.40 20.96
C ALA A 102 -7.79 9.17 19.81
N MET A 103 -9.04 9.64 19.94
CA MET A 103 -10.01 9.63 18.85
C MET A 103 -9.61 10.60 17.73
N VAL A 104 -9.22 11.85 18.05
CA VAL A 104 -8.79 12.84 17.04
C VAL A 104 -7.57 12.37 16.25
N ILE A 105 -6.65 11.62 16.89
CA ILE A 105 -5.48 11.04 16.22
C ILE A 105 -5.85 9.78 15.41
N GLY A 106 -6.68 8.90 15.96
CA GLY A 106 -7.02 7.61 15.32
C GLY A 106 -8.12 7.68 14.26
N TYR A 107 -9.02 8.65 14.32
CA TYR A 107 -10.21 8.72 13.47
C TYR A 107 -9.91 8.90 11.97
N PRO A 108 -8.94 9.74 11.54
CA PRO A 108 -8.57 9.83 10.13
C PRO A 108 -8.06 8.50 9.55
N LEU A 109 -7.28 7.74 10.34
CA LEU A 109 -6.81 6.40 9.96
C LEU A 109 -7.97 5.41 9.84
N LEU A 110 -8.92 5.44 10.78
CA LEU A 110 -10.12 4.60 10.73
C LEU A 110 -11.00 4.92 9.50
N ILE A 111 -11.18 6.20 9.14
CA ILE A 111 -11.89 6.60 7.92
C ILE A 111 -11.19 6.03 6.67
N GLY A 112 -9.87 6.22 6.55
CA GLY A 112 -9.11 5.71 5.40
C GLY A 112 -9.26 4.19 5.23
N ILE A 113 -9.19 3.43 6.33
CA ILE A 113 -9.41 1.98 6.33
C ILE A 113 -10.84 1.64 5.89
N VAL A 114 -11.87 2.32 6.40
CA VAL A 114 -13.27 2.05 6.02
C VAL A 114 -13.53 2.34 4.53
N ILE A 115 -13.00 3.46 4.01
CA ILE A 115 -13.11 3.83 2.59
C ILE A 115 -12.44 2.77 1.71
N ALA A 116 -11.18 2.39 2.01
CA ALA A 116 -10.43 1.41 1.24
C ALA A 116 -11.04 -0.01 1.24
N GLN A 117 -11.76 -0.39 2.31
CA GLN A 117 -12.37 -1.71 2.43
C GLN A 117 -13.79 -1.79 1.83
N LEU A 118 -14.52 -0.68 1.76
CA LEU A 118 -15.88 -0.64 1.22
C LEU A 118 -15.96 -0.24 -0.26
N GLY A 119 -14.85 0.23 -0.86
CA GLY A 119 -14.80 0.59 -2.28
C GLY A 119 -15.57 1.87 -2.65
N PHE A 120 -16.02 2.64 -1.66
CA PHE A 120 -16.62 3.96 -1.90
C PHE A 120 -15.53 4.99 -2.18
N GLY A 121 -15.11 5.09 -3.45
CA GLY A 121 -14.29 6.21 -3.91
C GLY A 121 -15.03 7.54 -3.67
N ALA A 122 -14.46 8.39 -2.82
CA ALA A 122 -15.04 9.68 -2.46
C ALA A 122 -14.43 10.79 -3.35
N PRO A 123 -15.25 11.59 -4.06
CA PRO A 123 -14.79 12.79 -4.76
C PRO A 123 -14.92 14.05 -3.89
N ALA A 124 -13.87 14.90 -3.86
CA ALA A 124 -13.85 16.38 -3.67
C ALA A 124 -12.42 16.84 -3.27
N GLU A 125 -11.66 17.73 -3.93
CA GLU A 125 -11.97 19.02 -4.61
C GLU A 125 -12.28 20.16 -3.59
N GLU A 126 -11.45 21.20 -3.38
CA GLU A 126 -10.07 21.53 -3.81
C GLU A 126 -9.52 22.63 -2.84
N ALA A 127 -8.22 22.67 -2.51
CA ALA A 127 -7.49 23.91 -2.14
C ALA A 127 -5.95 23.77 -2.10
N SER A 128 -5.33 23.80 -3.29
CA SER A 128 -3.98 24.29 -3.64
C SER A 128 -2.90 24.51 -2.55
N ALA A 129 -1.78 23.79 -2.71
CA ALA A 129 -0.44 24.41 -2.71
C ALA A 129 0.56 23.55 -3.52
N GLU A 130 0.81 23.96 -4.77
CA GLU A 130 1.83 23.41 -5.66
C GLU A 130 3.24 23.41 -5.03
N ALA A 131 3.88 22.23 -5.00
CA ALA A 131 5.33 22.07 -4.73
C ALA A 131 5.87 20.70 -5.17
N GLY A 132 5.45 20.21 -6.34
CA GLY A 132 5.97 18.98 -6.96
C GLY A 132 6.12 19.20 -8.47
N GLY A 133 7.22 19.85 -8.87
CA GLY A 133 7.39 20.40 -10.21
C GLY A 133 7.69 19.38 -11.31
N GLY A 134 6.77 18.44 -11.55
CA GLY A 134 6.64 17.81 -12.86
C GLY A 134 5.90 18.76 -13.78
N THR A 135 6.57 19.30 -14.81
CA THR A 135 5.84 19.96 -15.90
C THR A 135 5.00 18.87 -16.57
N ALA A 136 3.69 19.08 -16.75
CA ALA A 136 2.86 18.10 -17.44
C ALA A 136 3.41 17.87 -18.86
N VAL A 137 4.08 16.73 -19.05
CA VAL A 137 4.80 16.38 -20.28
C VAL A 137 3.80 15.84 -21.30
N GLY A 138 3.88 16.32 -22.53
CA GLY A 138 3.01 15.93 -23.63
C GLY A 138 3.60 14.82 -24.50
N GLY A 139 2.80 14.36 -25.44
CA GLY A 139 3.21 13.39 -26.46
C GLY A 139 2.02 12.64 -27.07
N ASP A 140 2.29 11.92 -28.15
CA ASP A 140 1.44 10.83 -28.63
C ASP A 140 1.40 9.67 -27.62
N ALA A 141 2.50 9.49 -26.88
CA ALA A 141 2.61 8.63 -25.70
C ALA A 141 3.35 9.38 -24.58
N VAL A 142 3.13 8.98 -23.33
CA VAL A 142 3.84 9.49 -22.14
C VAL A 142 4.28 8.31 -21.29
N LEU A 143 5.49 8.38 -20.75
CA LEU A 143 6.06 7.46 -19.77
C LEU A 143 6.37 8.23 -18.48
N VAL A 144 6.08 7.63 -17.33
CA VAL A 144 6.51 8.12 -16.02
C VAL A 144 7.47 7.12 -15.41
N ALA A 145 8.66 7.58 -15.02
CA ALA A 145 9.66 6.77 -14.32
C ALA A 145 9.62 7.09 -12.81
N ASP A 146 9.25 6.11 -11.99
CA ASP A 146 9.16 6.23 -10.53
C ASP A 146 9.45 4.87 -9.87
N ASN A 147 10.43 4.83 -8.94
CA ASN A 147 10.88 3.64 -8.23
C ASN A 147 11.47 2.57 -9.17
N LEU A 148 12.33 2.99 -10.10
CA LEU A 148 13.06 2.16 -11.08
C LEU A 148 12.14 1.27 -11.94
N VAL A 149 10.93 1.77 -12.24
CA VAL A 149 9.99 1.19 -13.20
C VAL A 149 9.37 2.31 -14.04
N PHE A 150 9.00 2.00 -15.28
CA PHE A 150 8.02 2.80 -16.01
C PHE A 150 6.61 2.46 -15.52
N ASP A 151 5.69 3.41 -15.60
CA ASP A 151 4.29 3.27 -15.22
C ASP A 151 3.47 2.35 -16.15
N THR A 152 3.94 2.15 -17.39
CA THR A 152 3.38 1.21 -18.37
C THR A 152 4.43 0.25 -18.93
N ASP A 153 3.99 -0.95 -19.31
CA ASP A 153 4.76 -1.96 -20.06
C ASP A 153 4.46 -1.94 -21.57
N SER A 154 3.60 -1.02 -22.04
CA SER A 154 3.25 -0.87 -23.45
C SER A 154 2.92 0.58 -23.82
N ILE A 155 3.39 1.04 -24.98
CA ILE A 155 2.97 2.30 -25.61
C ILE A 155 2.46 2.06 -27.04
N GLU A 156 1.47 2.85 -27.49
CA GLU A 156 0.92 2.78 -28.84
C GLU A 156 1.36 3.99 -29.67
N LEU A 157 1.83 3.73 -30.90
CA LEU A 157 2.34 4.73 -31.85
C LEU A 157 1.70 4.53 -33.22
N ALA A 158 1.68 5.57 -34.06
CA ALA A 158 1.13 5.55 -35.41
C ALA A 158 2.23 5.41 -36.47
N ALA A 159 2.14 4.38 -37.31
CA ALA A 159 3.16 4.10 -38.32
C ALA A 159 3.35 5.24 -39.36
N GLY A 160 4.60 5.46 -39.74
CA GLY A 160 4.97 6.27 -40.90
C GLY A 160 4.84 7.79 -40.75
N LYS A 161 4.84 8.31 -39.51
CA LYS A 161 4.91 9.75 -39.20
C LYS A 161 5.83 9.99 -38.00
N PRO A 162 6.47 11.17 -37.88
CA PRO A 162 7.13 11.55 -36.65
C PRO A 162 6.10 11.67 -35.54
N GLN A 163 6.51 11.36 -34.31
CA GLN A 163 5.67 11.42 -33.11
C GLN A 163 6.46 11.91 -31.91
N THR A 164 5.76 12.42 -30.90
CA THR A 164 6.36 12.90 -29.66
C THR A 164 6.13 11.88 -28.55
N ILE A 165 7.16 11.56 -27.76
CA ILE A 165 7.01 10.76 -26.54
C ILE A 165 7.51 11.57 -25.34
N GLY A 166 6.62 11.82 -24.39
CA GLY A 166 6.99 12.45 -23.12
C GLY A 166 7.62 11.46 -22.15
N LEU A 167 8.67 11.87 -21.45
CA LEU A 167 9.19 11.17 -20.28
C LEU A 167 9.20 12.11 -19.08
N ASP A 168 8.47 11.73 -18.03
CA ASP A 168 8.52 12.36 -16.70
C ASP A 168 9.36 11.49 -15.76
N ASN A 169 10.54 12.00 -15.37
CA ASN A 169 11.41 11.31 -14.42
C ASN A 169 11.15 11.81 -13.00
N GLN A 170 10.30 11.10 -12.26
CA GLN A 170 10.00 11.36 -10.85
C GLN A 170 11.00 10.66 -9.90
N ASP A 171 11.94 9.88 -10.45
CA ASP A 171 12.92 9.11 -9.71
C ASP A 171 14.13 9.95 -9.25
N GLY A 172 14.91 9.38 -8.32
CA GLY A 172 16.18 9.95 -7.86
C GLY A 172 17.39 9.66 -8.77
N SER A 173 17.19 8.87 -9.82
CA SER A 173 18.21 8.47 -10.81
C SER A 173 17.91 9.09 -12.18
N PRO A 174 18.92 9.33 -13.04
CA PRO A 174 18.66 9.66 -14.44
C PRO A 174 18.09 8.46 -15.19
N HIS A 175 17.21 8.73 -16.17
CA HIS A 175 16.57 7.73 -17.03
C HIS A 175 16.50 8.25 -18.47
N ASN A 176 16.51 7.36 -19.45
CA ASN A 176 16.25 7.70 -20.85
C ASN A 176 15.21 6.75 -21.47
N LEU A 177 14.81 7.04 -22.70
CA LEU A 177 14.02 6.13 -23.53
C LEU A 177 14.80 5.75 -24.79
N ALA A 178 15.03 4.46 -24.98
CA ALA A 178 15.51 3.90 -26.24
C ALA A 178 14.52 2.88 -26.81
N ILE A 179 14.32 2.90 -28.12
CA ILE A 179 13.44 1.97 -28.86
C ILE A 179 14.30 1.09 -29.74
N TYR A 180 14.16 -0.22 -29.60
CA TYR A 180 14.86 -1.26 -30.32
C TYR A 180 13.90 -2.15 -31.09
N LYS A 181 14.42 -2.87 -32.09
CA LYS A 181 13.62 -3.82 -32.89
C LYS A 181 13.04 -4.99 -32.07
N ASN A 182 13.65 -5.34 -30.95
CA ASN A 182 13.24 -6.40 -30.02
C ASN A 182 14.15 -6.40 -28.77
N GLU A 183 13.77 -7.18 -27.75
CA GLU A 183 14.53 -7.37 -26.50
C GLU A 183 15.97 -7.82 -26.72
N GLN A 184 16.27 -8.63 -27.75
CA GLN A 184 17.64 -9.10 -28.00
C GLN A 184 18.56 -7.95 -28.42
N ALA A 185 18.05 -6.98 -29.18
CA ALA A 185 18.78 -5.77 -29.60
C ALA A 185 18.92 -4.76 -28.44
N GLY A 186 17.89 -4.63 -27.59
CA GLY A 186 17.96 -3.83 -26.37
C GLY A 186 18.94 -4.41 -25.33
N ALA A 187 18.99 -5.73 -25.18
CA ALA A 187 19.93 -6.41 -24.29
C ALA A 187 21.41 -6.27 -24.73
N SER A 188 21.67 -6.02 -26.02
CA SER A 188 23.01 -5.66 -26.53
C SER A 188 23.25 -4.15 -26.64
N GLN A 189 22.20 -3.33 -26.53
CA GLN A 189 22.22 -1.88 -26.78
C GLN A 189 22.80 -1.55 -28.17
N GLU A 190 22.39 -2.32 -29.18
CA GLU A 190 22.86 -2.20 -30.56
C GLU A 190 21.69 -2.03 -31.53
N GLY A 191 21.84 -1.12 -32.50
CA GLY A 191 20.83 -0.90 -33.54
C GLY A 191 19.52 -0.31 -33.02
N ALA A 192 19.62 0.65 -32.08
CA ALA A 192 18.50 1.48 -31.66
C ALA A 192 17.82 2.13 -32.88
N LEU A 193 16.49 2.12 -32.87
CA LEU A 193 15.62 2.84 -33.80
C LEU A 193 15.35 4.26 -33.30
N PHE A 194 15.42 4.45 -31.98
CA PHE A 194 15.43 5.73 -31.30
C PHE A 194 16.33 5.61 -30.04
N ASP A 195 17.11 6.64 -29.76
CA ASP A 195 18.03 6.73 -28.62
C ASP A 195 17.88 8.12 -28.02
N GLY A 196 17.13 8.22 -26.91
CA GLY A 196 16.80 9.47 -26.25
C GLY A 196 17.88 9.92 -25.26
N GLU A 197 17.99 11.24 -25.09
CA GLU A 197 18.84 11.86 -24.07
C GLU A 197 18.46 11.45 -22.64
N ASP A 198 19.45 11.44 -21.75
CA ASP A 198 19.29 11.20 -20.32
C ASP A 198 18.49 12.33 -19.65
N VAL A 199 17.30 12.01 -19.13
CA VAL A 199 16.48 12.91 -18.33
C VAL A 199 16.96 12.88 -16.89
N PRO A 200 17.41 14.02 -16.30
CA PRO A 200 17.84 14.08 -14.91
C PRO A 200 16.71 13.74 -13.93
N ALA A 201 17.08 13.39 -12.71
CA ALA A 201 16.15 13.17 -11.60
C ALA A 201 15.21 14.38 -11.40
N GLY A 202 13.91 14.13 -11.21
CA GLY A 202 12.89 15.17 -11.03
C GLY A 202 12.68 16.10 -12.22
N SER A 203 12.92 15.62 -13.45
CA SER A 203 12.85 16.42 -14.68
C SER A 203 12.01 15.74 -15.77
N THR A 204 11.59 16.50 -16.77
CA THR A 204 10.75 16.03 -17.89
C THR A 204 11.39 16.38 -19.23
N THR A 205 11.22 15.54 -20.26
CA THR A 205 11.56 15.88 -21.66
C THR A 205 10.51 15.37 -22.64
N GLU A 206 10.44 15.97 -23.83
CA GLU A 206 9.63 15.51 -24.97
C GLU A 206 10.56 15.06 -26.09
N TYR A 207 10.55 13.77 -26.38
CA TYR A 207 11.36 13.17 -27.45
C TYR A 207 10.65 13.28 -28.81
N GLU A 208 11.28 13.88 -29.81
CA GLU A 208 10.86 13.74 -31.22
C GLU A 208 11.37 12.40 -31.77
N VAL A 209 10.46 11.48 -32.05
CA VAL A 209 10.75 10.14 -32.61
C VAL A 209 10.46 10.13 -34.10
N ASP A 210 11.45 9.72 -34.89
CA ASP A 210 11.35 9.60 -36.35
C ASP A 210 10.28 8.55 -36.77
N PRO A 211 9.75 8.62 -38.01
CA PRO A 211 8.75 7.68 -38.52
C PRO A 211 9.10 6.20 -38.35
N LEU A 212 8.37 5.49 -37.50
CA LEU A 212 8.53 4.04 -37.29
C LEU A 212 7.65 3.22 -38.24
N ASP A 213 8.17 2.06 -38.65
CA ASP A 213 7.41 1.05 -39.41
C ASP A 213 6.36 0.35 -38.52
N ALA A 214 5.22 -0.02 -39.12
CA ALA A 214 4.16 -0.73 -38.42
C ALA A 214 4.62 -2.11 -37.91
N GLY A 215 4.38 -2.41 -36.64
CA GLY A 215 4.79 -3.67 -36.03
C GLY A 215 4.84 -3.63 -34.50
N LYS A 216 5.46 -4.65 -33.91
CA LYS A 216 5.88 -4.65 -32.52
C LYS A 216 7.37 -4.34 -32.45
N LEU A 217 7.74 -3.34 -31.67
CA LEU A 217 9.10 -3.00 -31.28
C LEU A 217 9.19 -3.10 -29.75
N TYR A 218 10.33 -2.78 -29.18
CA TYR A 218 10.63 -2.91 -27.76
C TYR A 218 11.25 -1.61 -27.26
N PHE A 219 10.89 -1.14 -26.07
CA PHE A 219 11.52 0.03 -25.44
C PHE A 219 12.18 -0.34 -24.12
N GLN A 220 13.24 0.38 -23.75
CA GLN A 220 13.85 0.31 -22.41
C GLN A 220 14.51 1.63 -22.00
N CYS A 221 14.83 1.76 -20.72
CA CYS A 221 15.89 2.65 -20.25
C CYS A 221 17.23 1.94 -20.37
N ASP A 222 18.20 2.56 -21.04
CA ASP A 222 19.53 1.98 -21.25
C ASP A 222 20.46 2.09 -20.03
N ILE A 223 20.17 3.03 -19.12
CA ILE A 223 20.81 3.11 -17.80
C ILE A 223 20.31 1.98 -16.88
N HIS A 224 19.03 1.61 -17.01
CA HIS A 224 18.35 0.62 -16.17
C HIS A 224 17.54 -0.39 -17.02
N PRO A 225 18.17 -1.38 -17.70
CA PRO A 225 17.49 -2.28 -18.65
C PRO A 225 16.40 -3.21 -18.08
N SER A 226 16.10 -3.13 -16.78
CA SER A 226 14.90 -3.72 -16.18
C SER A 226 13.63 -2.89 -16.42
N MET A 227 13.76 -1.60 -16.74
CA MET A 227 12.67 -0.70 -17.10
C MET A 227 12.43 -0.82 -18.61
N LYS A 228 11.40 -1.56 -19.00
CA LYS A 228 11.18 -1.97 -20.40
C LYS A 228 9.73 -2.33 -20.71
N GLY A 229 9.39 -2.33 -21.99
CA GLY A 229 8.07 -2.72 -22.49
C GLY A 229 8.01 -2.89 -24.01
N ASP A 230 6.80 -3.10 -24.52
CA ASP A 230 6.48 -3.21 -25.96
C ASP A 230 6.11 -1.83 -26.55
N VAL A 231 6.53 -1.55 -27.78
CA VAL A 231 5.97 -0.46 -28.59
C VAL A 231 5.10 -1.07 -29.68
N VAL A 232 3.81 -0.75 -29.68
CA VAL A 232 2.86 -1.18 -30.71
C VAL A 232 2.70 -0.06 -31.73
N VAL A 233 3.38 -0.19 -32.86
CA VAL A 233 3.27 0.77 -33.97
C VAL A 233 2.11 0.35 -34.86
N ALA A 234 0.94 0.94 -34.65
CA ALA A 234 -0.29 0.67 -35.37
C ALA A 234 -0.21 1.14 -36.82
N GLY A 235 -0.50 0.23 -37.75
CA GLY A 235 -0.54 0.55 -39.18
C GLY A 235 -1.66 1.53 -39.51
N GLY A 236 -1.29 2.77 -39.82
CA GLY A 236 -2.22 3.76 -40.36
C GLY A 236 -2.88 3.23 -41.63
N GLY A 237 -4.20 2.99 -41.57
CA GLY A 237 -4.98 2.46 -42.68
C GLY A 237 -5.02 3.41 -43.87
N SER A 238 -3.98 3.40 -44.69
CA SER A 238 -3.93 4.14 -45.96
C SER A 238 -4.95 3.51 -46.91
N GLY A 239 -6.13 4.12 -46.94
CA GLY A 239 -7.21 3.74 -47.84
C GLY A 239 -6.70 3.71 -49.27
N ARG A 240 -6.53 2.50 -49.81
CA ARG A 240 -6.04 2.24 -51.16
C ARG A 240 -7.15 2.58 -52.17
N SER A 241 -7.48 3.86 -52.25
CA SER A 241 -8.33 4.43 -53.30
C SER A 241 -7.59 4.25 -54.62
N GLY A 242 -7.91 3.15 -55.30
CA GLY A 242 -7.35 2.79 -56.58
C GLY A 242 -7.66 3.89 -57.58
N ARG A 243 -6.63 4.67 -57.92
CA ARG A 243 -6.67 5.58 -59.06
C ARG A 243 -6.69 4.74 -60.33
N ASP A 244 -7.89 4.31 -60.71
CA ASP A 244 -8.13 3.71 -62.01
C ASP A 244 -7.83 4.77 -63.09
N LYS A 245 -6.81 4.48 -63.89
CA LYS A 245 -6.50 5.17 -65.14
C LYS A 245 -6.84 4.22 -66.30
N GLY A 246 -8.13 4.00 -66.52
CA GLY A 246 -8.66 3.42 -67.75
C GLY A 246 -8.83 4.50 -68.82
N GLY A 247 -7.94 4.52 -69.81
CA GLY A 247 -8.13 5.33 -71.03
C GLY A 247 -8.85 4.51 -72.11
N GLY A 248 -9.71 5.16 -72.89
CA GLY A 248 -10.50 4.58 -73.98
C GLY A 248 -11.53 5.57 -74.51
#